data_AF-A0A200PMJ2-F1
#
_entry.id   AF-A0A200PMJ2-F1
#
_cell.length_a   1.000
_cell.length_b   1.000
_cell.length_c   1.000
_cell.angle_alpha   90.00
_cell.angle_beta   90.00
_cell.angle_gamma   90.00
#
_symmetry.space_group_name_H-M   'P 1'
#
loop_
_entity.id
_entity.type
_entity.pdbx_description
1 polymer ?
#
loop_
_entity_poly.entity_id
_entity_poly.type
_entity_poly.pdbx_seq_one_letter_code
_entity_poly.pdbx_strand_id
1 'polypeptide(L)'
;MRVCPDYFRWIHEDLRPWMNTGITMEMVSRAERTASFRLIIVKGKAYVEMYGNAYESRDIFTLWGILQLLRRYPGRLSDLDLMFDSKDRPVIKYSDYQGPNATAPPPMFRYCSKVSFFDIVFPDWSFWGWPEINIKPWDTLVEDLKQGNMKTKWVERDPYAYWKGNPNVAGIRKELLKCNVSEKQDWNARLYAQVTSIFLID
;
A
#
# COMPACT_ATOMS: atom_id res chain seq x y z
N MET A 1 5.46 -13.47 28.05
CA MET A 1 4.50 -13.02 27.03
C MET A 1 5.25 -12.20 26.00
N ARG A 2 5.09 -12.47 24.71
CA ARG A 2 5.63 -11.57 23.67
C ARG A 2 4.69 -10.36 23.58
N VAL A 3 5.24 -9.17 23.77
CA VAL A 3 4.50 -7.91 23.60
C VAL A 3 4.26 -7.71 22.10
N CYS A 4 3.03 -7.33 21.73
CA CYS A 4 2.72 -6.99 20.35
C CYS A 4 3.50 -5.72 19.97
N PRO A 5 4.30 -5.71 18.90
CA PRO A 5 5.04 -4.52 18.49
C PRO A 5 4.16 -3.27 18.34
N ASP A 6 4.67 -2.10 18.74
CA ASP A 6 3.91 -0.85 18.79
C ASP A 6 3.26 -0.45 17.46
N TYR A 7 3.85 -0.83 16.33
CA TYR A 7 3.28 -0.53 15.02
C TYR A 7 1.91 -1.20 14.78
N PHE A 8 1.57 -2.28 15.50
CA PHE A 8 0.24 -2.88 15.42
C PHE A 8 -0.85 -2.03 16.08
N ARG A 9 -0.50 -0.97 16.82
CA ARG A 9 -1.49 0.01 17.32
C ARG A 9 -2.32 0.60 16.20
N TRP A 10 -1.75 0.75 15.00
CA TRP A 10 -2.45 1.32 13.84
C TRP A 10 -3.64 0.49 13.38
N ILE A 11 -3.64 -0.83 13.61
CA ILE A 11 -4.83 -1.66 13.37
C ILE A 11 -6.00 -1.16 14.23
N HIS A 12 -5.73 -0.81 15.48
CA HIS A 12 -6.75 -0.28 16.39
C HIS A 12 -7.15 1.16 16.03
N GLU A 13 -6.21 1.99 15.57
CA GLU A 13 -6.49 3.34 15.09
C GLU A 13 -7.39 3.33 13.85
N ASP A 14 -7.03 2.52 12.85
CA ASP A 14 -7.74 2.42 11.58
C ASP A 14 -9.16 1.86 11.77
N LEU A 15 -9.34 0.89 12.69
CA LEU A 15 -10.65 0.30 12.99
C LEU A 15 -11.47 1.06 14.02
N ARG A 16 -10.89 2.07 14.69
CA ARG A 16 -11.57 2.89 15.71
C ARG A 16 -12.93 3.43 15.28
N PRO A 17 -13.15 3.91 14.03
CA PRO A 17 -14.44 4.49 13.63
C PRO A 17 -15.63 3.55 13.84
N TRP A 18 -15.39 2.24 13.85
CA TRP A 18 -16.43 1.22 13.98
C TRP A 18 -16.43 0.49 15.31
N MET A 19 -15.58 0.90 16.26
CA MET A 19 -15.36 0.17 17.52
C MET A 19 -16.65 -0.02 18.35
N ASN A 20 -17.51 1.00 18.40
CA ASN A 20 -18.74 0.98 19.21
C ASN A 20 -20.00 0.62 18.41
N THR A 21 -19.98 0.84 17.09
CA THR A 21 -21.16 0.63 16.22
C THR A 21 -21.11 -0.70 15.48
N GLY A 22 -19.93 -1.31 15.38
CA GLY A 22 -19.68 -2.40 14.45
C GLY A 22 -19.69 -1.94 12.99
N ILE A 23 -19.57 -2.93 12.11
CA ILE A 23 -19.61 -2.79 10.65
C ILE A 23 -20.83 -3.55 10.15
N THR A 24 -21.76 -2.87 9.46
CA THR A 24 -22.93 -3.52 8.86
C THR A 24 -22.66 -3.94 7.42
N MET A 25 -23.45 -4.89 6.91
CA MET A 25 -23.41 -5.30 5.50
C MET A 25 -23.63 -4.11 4.56
N GLU A 26 -24.57 -3.21 4.91
CA GLU A 26 -24.83 -2.00 4.13
C GLU A 26 -23.57 -1.12 4.02
N MET A 27 -22.80 -0.98 5.11
CA MET A 27 -21.55 -0.20 5.10
C MET A 27 -20.50 -0.84 4.19
N VAL A 28 -20.36 -2.16 4.21
CA VAL A 28 -19.46 -2.89 3.32
C VAL A 28 -19.90 -2.71 1.87
N SER A 29 -21.18 -2.87 1.56
CA SER A 29 -21.70 -2.66 0.20
C SER A 29 -21.49 -1.24 -0.32
N ARG A 30 -21.61 -0.20 0.51
CA ARG A 30 -21.34 1.19 0.09
C ARG A 30 -19.88 1.43 -0.35
N ALA A 31 -18.93 0.60 0.09
CA ALA A 31 -17.54 0.72 -0.32
C ALA A 31 -17.29 0.24 -1.77
N GLU A 32 -18.19 -0.56 -2.34
CA GLU A 32 -18.09 -1.13 -3.70
C GLU A 32 -17.76 -0.07 -4.76
N ARG A 33 -18.37 1.12 -4.66
CA ARG A 33 -18.23 2.24 -5.61
C ARG A 33 -16.78 2.59 -5.99
N THR A 34 -15.82 2.27 -5.13
CA THR A 34 -14.40 2.57 -5.26
C THR A 34 -13.51 1.35 -5.06
N ALA A 35 -14.09 0.18 -4.80
CA ALA A 35 -13.34 -1.05 -4.60
C ALA A 35 -12.80 -1.58 -5.93
N SER A 36 -11.65 -2.24 -5.87
CA SER A 36 -11.11 -3.04 -6.97
C SER A 36 -11.68 -4.46 -6.91
N PHE A 37 -11.86 -5.02 -5.71
CA PHE A 37 -12.49 -6.31 -5.50
C PHE A 37 -13.16 -6.43 -4.13
N ARG A 38 -14.10 -7.36 -4.01
CA ARG A 38 -14.62 -7.86 -2.75
C ARG A 38 -14.04 -9.23 -2.45
N LEU A 39 -13.68 -9.45 -1.20
CA LEU A 39 -13.23 -10.75 -0.71
C LEU A 39 -14.13 -11.19 0.44
N ILE A 40 -14.66 -12.39 0.33
CA ILE A 40 -15.42 -13.05 1.39
C ILE A 40 -14.69 -14.32 1.79
N ILE A 41 -14.52 -14.54 3.09
CA ILE A 41 -14.03 -15.81 3.64
C ILE A 41 -15.17 -16.45 4.41
N VAL A 42 -15.52 -17.69 4.05
CA VAL A 42 -16.50 -18.50 4.77
C VAL A 42 -15.91 -19.87 5.03
N LYS A 43 -15.83 -20.28 6.30
CA LYS A 43 -15.29 -21.58 6.73
C LYS A 43 -13.92 -21.87 6.14
N GLY A 44 -13.04 -20.85 6.12
CA GLY A 44 -11.67 -20.95 5.61
C GLY A 44 -11.54 -20.99 4.09
N LYS A 45 -12.63 -20.79 3.34
CA LYS A 45 -12.62 -20.69 1.87
C LYS A 45 -12.82 -19.24 1.44
N ALA A 46 -11.90 -18.74 0.62
CA ALA A 46 -11.96 -17.41 0.03
C ALA A 46 -12.79 -17.41 -1.27
N TYR A 47 -13.61 -16.38 -1.44
CA TYR A 47 -14.41 -16.06 -2.61
C TYR A 47 -14.10 -14.61 -2.99
N VAL A 48 -13.83 -14.37 -4.28
CA VAL A 48 -13.43 -13.06 -4.77
C VAL A 48 -14.35 -12.66 -5.91
N GLU A 49 -14.84 -11.43 -5.84
CA GLU A 49 -15.53 -10.76 -6.94
C GLU A 49 -14.72 -9.53 -7.35
N MET A 50 -14.40 -9.44 -8.64
CA MET A 50 -13.63 -8.33 -9.20
C MET A 50 -14.60 -7.25 -9.71
N TYR A 51 -14.41 -6.00 -9.30
CA TYR A 51 -15.26 -4.87 -9.73
C TYR A 51 -14.61 -4.01 -10.82
N GLY A 52 -13.30 -4.17 -11.05
CA GLY A 52 -12.60 -3.49 -12.12
C GLY A 52 -11.17 -4.00 -12.27
N ASN A 53 -10.45 -3.46 -13.25
CA ASN A 53 -9.05 -3.80 -13.44
C ASN A 53 -8.21 -3.15 -12.33
N ALA A 54 -7.43 -3.98 -11.62
CA ALA A 54 -6.34 -3.47 -10.80
C ALA A 54 -5.24 -2.89 -11.68
N TYR A 55 -4.44 -2.00 -11.08
CA TYR A 55 -3.21 -1.56 -11.74
C TYR A 55 -2.23 -2.72 -11.70
N GLU A 56 -1.85 -3.24 -12.88
CA GLU A 56 -0.91 -4.36 -13.01
C GLU A 56 -1.33 -5.57 -12.13
N SER A 57 -0.39 -6.38 -11.64
CA SER A 57 -0.67 -7.59 -10.85
C SER A 57 -0.93 -7.37 -9.35
N ARG A 58 -1.23 -6.13 -8.93
CA ARG A 58 -1.32 -5.77 -7.50
C ARG A 58 -2.39 -6.54 -6.74
N ASP A 59 -3.56 -6.70 -7.35
CA ASP A 59 -4.66 -7.50 -6.81
C ASP A 59 -4.26 -8.97 -6.66
N ILE A 60 -3.64 -9.56 -7.69
CA ILE A 60 -3.18 -10.95 -7.70
C ILE A 60 -2.24 -11.21 -6.52
N PHE A 61 -1.24 -10.36 -6.32
CA PHE A 61 -0.28 -10.51 -5.23
C PHE A 61 -0.90 -10.28 -3.84
N THR A 62 -1.87 -9.37 -3.73
CA THR A 62 -2.64 -9.21 -2.48
C THR A 62 -3.47 -10.44 -2.15
N LEU A 63 -4.19 -10.98 -3.14
CA LEU A 63 -4.95 -12.23 -3.00
C LEU A 63 -4.01 -13.40 -2.65
N TRP A 64 -2.84 -13.46 -3.27
CA TRP A 64 -1.81 -14.46 -2.96
C TRP A 64 -1.36 -14.38 -1.50
N GLY A 65 -1.15 -13.17 -0.98
CA GLY A 65 -0.83 -12.95 0.43
C GLY A 65 -1.91 -13.44 1.38
N ILE A 66 -3.17 -13.18 1.06
CA ILE A 66 -4.32 -13.65 1.84
C ILE A 66 -4.44 -15.18 1.79
N LEU A 67 -4.23 -15.80 0.63
CA LEU A 67 -4.20 -17.26 0.51
C LEU A 67 -3.08 -17.89 1.35
N GLN A 68 -1.91 -17.24 1.44
CA GLN A 68 -0.84 -17.69 2.33
C GLN A 68 -1.23 -17.58 3.81
N LEU A 69 -1.94 -16.52 4.22
CA LEU A 69 -2.45 -16.38 5.59
C LEU A 69 -3.44 -17.51 5.93
N LEU A 70 -4.37 -17.82 5.04
CA LEU A 70 -5.32 -18.93 5.20
C LEU A 70 -4.61 -20.28 5.33
N ARG A 71 -3.57 -20.52 4.53
CA ARG A 71 -2.76 -21.75 4.59
C ARG A 71 -1.91 -21.83 5.86
N ARG A 72 -1.35 -20.71 6.31
CA ARG A 72 -0.48 -20.64 7.49
C ARG A 72 -1.25 -20.73 8.80
N TYR A 73 -2.49 -20.24 8.82
CA TYR A 73 -3.34 -20.23 10.01
C TYR A 73 -4.73 -20.84 9.74
N PRO A 74 -4.81 -22.15 9.38
CA PRO A 74 -6.07 -22.79 9.08
C PRO A 74 -7.03 -22.72 10.27
N GLY A 75 -8.28 -22.32 10.02
CA GLY A 75 -9.32 -22.21 11.04
C GLY A 75 -9.15 -21.06 12.05
N ARG A 76 -8.10 -20.24 11.94
CA ARG A 76 -7.91 -19.06 12.82
C ARG A 76 -8.42 -17.76 12.21
N LEU A 77 -8.49 -17.67 10.88
CA LEU A 77 -9.16 -16.56 10.21
C LEU A 77 -10.66 -16.78 10.31
N SER A 78 -11.35 -15.84 10.94
CA SER A 78 -12.81 -15.82 11.03
C SER A 78 -13.45 -15.61 9.66
N ASP A 79 -14.73 -15.96 9.57
CA ASP A 79 -15.55 -15.55 8.44
C ASP A 79 -15.53 -14.01 8.35
N LEU A 80 -15.28 -13.48 7.16
CA LEU A 80 -15.10 -12.05 6.94
C LEU A 80 -15.62 -11.63 5.57
N ASP A 81 -16.01 -10.37 5.46
CA ASP A 81 -16.44 -9.72 4.22
C ASP A 81 -15.75 -8.36 4.14
N LEU A 82 -14.89 -8.19 3.14
CA LEU A 82 -14.11 -6.97 2.98
C LEU A 82 -14.17 -6.44 1.55
N MET A 83 -14.14 -5.11 1.46
CA MET A 83 -13.90 -4.37 0.23
C MET A 83 -12.44 -3.92 0.20
N PHE A 84 -11.80 -4.10 -0.95
CA PHE A 84 -10.39 -3.75 -1.14
C PHE A 84 -10.23 -2.86 -2.36
N ASP A 85 -9.47 -1.78 -2.24
CA ASP A 85 -9.03 -0.98 -3.38
C ASP A 85 -7.52 -1.04 -3.55
N SER A 86 -7.08 -1.49 -4.73
CA SER A 86 -5.67 -1.71 -5.04
C SER A 86 -4.96 -0.51 -5.67
N LYS A 87 -5.56 0.69 -5.60
CA LYS A 87 -5.00 1.94 -6.17
C LYS A 87 -4.10 2.69 -5.17
N ASP A 88 -3.44 3.72 -5.69
CA ASP A 88 -2.40 4.49 -4.96
C ASP A 88 -2.93 5.54 -3.98
N ARG A 89 -4.19 5.97 -4.11
CA ARG A 89 -4.71 7.11 -3.33
C ARG A 89 -5.87 6.68 -2.44
N PRO A 90 -5.89 7.12 -1.17
CA PRO A 90 -7.03 6.87 -0.29
C PRO A 90 -8.27 7.63 -0.78
N VAL A 91 -9.46 7.13 -0.47
CA VAL A 91 -10.75 7.59 -1.04
C VAL A 91 -11.85 7.82 -0.01
N ILE A 92 -11.74 7.30 1.22
CA ILE A 92 -12.78 7.48 2.25
C ILE A 92 -12.41 8.69 3.11
N LYS A 93 -12.75 9.90 2.65
CA LYS A 93 -12.41 11.17 3.32
C LYS A 93 -13.21 11.37 4.60
N TYR A 94 -12.58 11.89 5.64
CA TYR A 94 -13.25 12.24 6.90
C TYR A 94 -14.37 13.25 6.72
N SER A 95 -14.14 14.27 5.87
CA SER A 95 -15.10 15.34 5.60
C SER A 95 -16.45 14.85 5.10
N ASP A 96 -16.47 13.70 4.42
CA ASP A 96 -17.67 13.19 3.76
C ASP A 96 -18.61 12.47 4.75
N TYR A 97 -18.13 12.21 5.98
CA TYR A 97 -18.85 11.51 7.04
C TYR A 97 -18.91 12.35 8.33
N GLN A 98 -18.91 13.68 8.18
CA GLN A 98 -19.10 14.63 9.28
C GLN A 98 -20.45 15.35 9.16
N GLY A 99 -21.10 15.62 10.29
CA GLY A 99 -22.31 16.44 10.37
C GLY A 99 -23.58 15.68 10.80
N PRO A 100 -24.71 16.39 10.97
CA PRO A 100 -25.92 15.85 11.61
C PRO A 100 -26.58 14.69 10.86
N ASN A 101 -26.39 14.61 9.54
CA ASN A 101 -26.97 13.59 8.67
C ASN A 101 -25.89 12.66 8.07
N ALA A 102 -24.67 12.69 8.63
CA ALA A 102 -23.61 11.84 8.14
C ALA A 102 -23.90 10.37 8.42
N THR A 103 -23.72 9.53 7.41
CA THR A 103 -23.70 8.08 7.61
C THR A 103 -22.36 7.66 8.18
N ALA A 104 -22.29 6.47 8.80
CA ALA A 104 -21.01 5.91 9.21
C ALA A 104 -20.12 5.62 7.99
N PRO A 105 -18.79 5.81 8.07
CA PRO A 105 -17.90 5.57 6.94
C PRO A 105 -17.93 4.09 6.53
N PRO A 106 -17.87 3.77 5.22
CA PRO A 106 -17.72 2.39 4.78
C PRO A 106 -16.28 1.91 5.04
N PRO A 107 -16.09 0.67 5.52
CA PRO A 107 -14.74 0.12 5.71
C PRO A 107 -14.12 -0.22 4.36
N MET A 108 -12.92 0.30 4.11
CA MET A 108 -12.19 0.08 2.86
C MET A 108 -10.75 -0.30 3.17
N PHE A 109 -10.33 -1.48 2.73
CA PHE A 109 -8.93 -1.91 2.84
C PHE A 109 -8.12 -1.40 1.66
N ARG A 110 -6.87 -0.98 1.92
CA ARG A 110 -5.93 -0.54 0.89
C ARG A 110 -4.50 -0.41 1.41
N TYR A 111 -3.58 -0.08 0.51
CA TYR A 111 -2.15 -0.10 0.80
C TYR A 111 -1.61 1.15 1.50
N CYS A 112 -2.33 2.27 1.41
CA CYS A 112 -1.93 3.52 2.06
C CYS A 112 -3.14 4.33 2.51
N SER A 113 -2.89 5.20 3.50
CA SER A 113 -3.86 6.15 4.03
C SER A 113 -3.15 7.44 4.43
N LYS A 114 -3.91 8.45 4.85
CA LYS A 114 -3.41 9.69 5.45
C LYS A 114 -4.40 10.18 6.51
N VAL A 115 -3.95 11.08 7.38
CA VAL A 115 -4.68 11.53 8.59
C VAL A 115 -6.13 11.98 8.36
N SER A 116 -6.51 12.39 7.15
CA SER A 116 -7.87 12.83 6.82
C SER A 116 -8.76 11.74 6.16
N PHE A 117 -8.38 10.46 6.25
CA PHE A 117 -9.03 9.35 5.55
C PHE A 117 -9.24 8.13 6.47
N PHE A 118 -10.39 7.44 6.30
CA PHE A 118 -10.83 6.28 7.12
C PHE A 118 -10.34 4.95 6.55
N ASP A 119 -9.49 4.99 5.54
CA ASP A 119 -8.97 3.82 4.86
C ASP A 119 -8.12 2.95 5.81
N ILE A 120 -8.42 1.65 5.81
CA ILE A 120 -7.77 0.65 6.66
C ILE A 120 -6.53 0.13 5.92
N VAL A 121 -5.36 0.32 6.51
CA VAL A 121 -4.11 -0.06 5.85
C VAL A 121 -3.89 -1.57 5.94
N PHE A 122 -3.59 -2.16 4.79
CA PHE A 122 -3.20 -3.55 4.63
C PHE A 122 -1.75 -3.62 4.10
N PRO A 123 -0.94 -4.62 4.49
CA PRO A 123 0.39 -4.82 3.92
C PRO A 123 0.34 -4.84 2.39
N ASP A 124 1.20 -4.05 1.75
CA ASP A 124 1.14 -3.92 0.30
C ASP A 124 1.49 -5.19 -0.46
N TRP A 125 1.08 -5.24 -1.72
CA TRP A 125 1.37 -6.36 -2.62
C TRP A 125 2.87 -6.61 -2.80
N SER A 126 3.70 -5.57 -2.62
CA SER A 126 5.14 -5.61 -2.86
C SER A 126 5.89 -6.49 -1.87
N PHE A 127 5.29 -6.82 -0.72
CA PHE A 127 5.81 -7.87 0.16
C PHE A 127 5.99 -9.22 -0.56
N TRP A 128 5.12 -9.51 -1.54
CA TRP A 128 5.20 -10.70 -2.39
C TRP A 128 5.89 -10.46 -3.74
N GLY A 129 6.37 -9.24 -3.97
CA GLY A 129 7.06 -8.83 -5.18
C GLY A 129 6.20 -7.97 -6.11
N TRP A 130 6.85 -7.45 -7.15
CA TRP A 130 6.22 -6.67 -8.20
C TRP A 130 7.00 -6.87 -9.52
N PRO A 131 6.67 -7.90 -10.30
CA PRO A 131 7.47 -8.34 -11.45
C PRO A 131 7.54 -7.29 -12.57
N GLU A 132 6.50 -6.48 -12.74
CA GLU A 132 6.41 -5.43 -13.76
C GLU A 132 7.54 -4.40 -13.65
N ILE A 133 8.08 -4.20 -12.45
CA ILE A 133 9.24 -3.33 -12.21
C ILE A 133 10.41 -4.03 -11.51
N ASN A 134 10.47 -5.36 -11.61
CA ASN A 134 11.55 -6.21 -11.11
C ASN A 134 11.82 -6.06 -9.59
N ILE A 135 10.77 -5.88 -8.79
CA ILE A 135 10.86 -5.98 -7.33
C ILE A 135 10.69 -7.44 -6.92
N LYS A 136 11.69 -7.98 -6.24
CA LYS A 136 11.66 -9.33 -5.66
C LYS A 136 10.75 -9.36 -4.42
N PRO A 137 10.20 -10.53 -4.05
CA PRO A 137 9.57 -10.73 -2.74
C PRO A 137 10.46 -10.24 -1.59
N TRP A 138 9.85 -9.73 -0.53
CA TRP A 138 10.56 -9.02 0.55
C TRP A 138 11.62 -9.86 1.26
N ASP A 139 11.35 -11.16 1.46
CA ASP A 139 12.28 -12.10 2.10
C ASP A 139 13.58 -12.28 1.31
N THR A 140 13.50 -12.24 0.00
CA THR A 140 14.66 -12.31 -0.90
C THR A 140 15.33 -10.94 -1.02
N LEU A 141 14.52 -9.89 -1.21
CA LEU A 141 15.02 -8.52 -1.36
C LEU A 141 15.80 -8.05 -0.14
N VAL A 142 15.35 -8.37 1.07
CA VAL A 142 16.03 -7.95 2.30
C VAL A 142 17.43 -8.56 2.42
N GLU A 143 17.64 -9.80 1.95
CA GLU A 143 18.96 -10.44 1.95
C GLU A 143 19.89 -9.81 0.89
N ASP A 144 19.37 -9.51 -0.30
CA ASP A 144 20.12 -8.76 -1.32
C ASP A 144 20.55 -7.38 -0.80
N LEU A 145 19.66 -6.68 -0.09
CA LEU A 145 19.94 -5.38 0.52
C LEU A 145 21.00 -5.48 1.62
N LYS A 146 20.94 -6.51 2.47
CA LYS A 146 21.97 -6.76 3.50
C LYS A 146 23.34 -7.02 2.86
N GLN A 147 23.39 -7.88 1.84
CA GLN A 147 24.63 -8.16 1.11
C GLN A 147 25.17 -6.90 0.43
N GLY A 148 24.30 -6.12 -0.23
CA GLY A 148 24.67 -4.83 -0.82
C GLY A 148 25.23 -3.86 0.21
N ASN A 149 24.62 -3.78 1.39
CA ASN A 149 25.05 -2.90 2.48
C ASN A 149 26.43 -3.28 3.05
N MET A 150 26.83 -4.55 2.97
CA MET A 150 28.15 -5.02 3.42
C MET A 150 29.29 -4.71 2.43
N LYS A 151 28.98 -4.37 1.17
CA LYS A 151 30.01 -4.13 0.14
C LYS A 151 30.81 -2.84 0.35
N THR A 152 30.23 -1.84 1.01
CA THR A 152 30.85 -0.52 1.17
C THR A 152 30.53 0.04 2.55
N LYS A 153 31.57 0.39 3.32
CA LYS A 153 31.38 1.01 4.64
C LYS A 153 30.80 2.40 4.48
N TRP A 154 30.14 2.89 5.52
CA TRP A 154 29.53 4.22 5.51
C TRP A 154 30.48 5.34 5.05
N VAL A 155 31.70 5.37 5.60
CA VAL A 155 32.72 6.40 5.29
C VAL A 155 33.31 6.29 3.88
N GLU A 156 33.09 5.17 3.19
CA GLU A 156 33.57 4.89 1.83
C GLU A 156 32.48 5.16 0.78
N ARG A 157 31.24 5.49 1.19
CA ARG A 157 30.15 5.79 0.26
C ARG A 157 30.38 7.15 -0.39
N ASP A 158 30.02 7.24 -1.67
CA ASP A 158 30.05 8.51 -2.39
C ASP A 158 29.22 9.56 -1.64
N PRO A 159 29.77 10.77 -1.40
CA PRO A 159 29.12 11.80 -0.59
C PRO A 159 28.05 12.58 -1.40
N TYR A 160 27.31 11.88 -2.25
CA TYR A 160 26.27 12.45 -3.10
C TYR A 160 24.88 11.98 -2.67
N ALA A 161 23.92 12.89 -2.69
CA ALA A 161 22.52 12.51 -2.69
C ALA A 161 22.20 11.75 -3.99
N TYR A 162 21.57 10.59 -3.90
CA TYR A 162 21.19 9.78 -5.06
C TYR A 162 19.68 9.60 -5.12
N TRP A 163 19.10 9.80 -6.31
CA TRP A 163 17.70 9.47 -6.55
C TRP A 163 17.51 8.98 -7.99
N LYS A 164 16.71 7.93 -8.14
CA LYS A 164 16.29 7.41 -9.44
C LYS A 164 14.82 7.02 -9.38
N GLY A 165 14.00 7.53 -10.28
CA GLY A 165 12.58 7.20 -10.30
C GLY A 165 11.76 8.01 -11.30
N ASN A 166 10.44 7.76 -11.31
CA ASN A 166 9.53 8.46 -12.21
C ASN A 166 9.19 9.86 -11.67
N PRO A 167 9.60 10.94 -12.36
CA PRO A 167 9.33 12.31 -11.91
C PRO A 167 7.88 12.76 -12.14
N ASN A 168 7.12 12.06 -12.98
CA ASN A 168 5.74 12.45 -13.32
C ASN A 168 4.73 12.14 -12.22
N VAL A 169 5.09 11.29 -11.25
CA VAL A 169 4.20 10.88 -10.16
C VAL A 169 3.82 12.05 -9.22
N ALA A 170 4.71 13.03 -9.04
CA ALA A 170 4.43 14.18 -8.18
C ALA A 170 5.25 15.41 -8.58
N GLY A 171 4.65 16.60 -8.50
CA GLY A 171 5.33 17.87 -8.82
C GLY A 171 6.64 18.07 -8.06
N ILE A 172 6.69 17.65 -6.78
CA ILE A 172 7.91 17.74 -5.97
C ILE A 172 9.09 16.93 -6.53
N ARG A 173 8.83 15.83 -7.25
CA ARG A 173 9.89 15.05 -7.91
C ARG A 173 10.44 15.78 -9.13
N LYS A 174 9.61 16.55 -9.84
CA LYS A 174 10.07 17.44 -10.93
C LYS A 174 10.92 18.58 -10.36
N GLU A 175 10.52 19.14 -9.23
CA GLU A 175 11.31 20.15 -8.53
C GLU A 175 12.65 19.58 -8.04
N LEU A 176 12.67 18.36 -7.49
CA LEU A 176 13.91 17.68 -7.09
C LEU A 176 14.90 17.59 -8.26
N LEU A 177 14.44 17.27 -9.47
CA LEU A 177 15.32 17.16 -10.65
C LEU A 177 16.02 18.48 -11.04
N LYS A 178 15.51 19.65 -10.61
CA LYS A 178 16.18 20.94 -10.82
C LYS A 178 17.49 21.05 -10.04
N CYS A 179 17.70 20.21 -9.03
CA CYS A 179 18.95 20.11 -8.28
C CYS A 179 20.01 19.24 -8.97
N ASN A 180 19.78 18.76 -10.19
CA ASN A 180 20.80 18.00 -10.92
C ASN A 180 21.99 18.89 -11.30
N VAL A 181 23.14 18.28 -11.58
CA VAL A 181 24.35 19.00 -11.98
C VAL A 181 24.11 19.84 -13.23
N SER A 182 24.61 21.07 -13.21
CA SER A 182 24.59 22.02 -14.33
C SER A 182 25.95 22.68 -14.49
N GLU A 183 26.18 23.37 -15.62
CA GLU A 183 27.42 24.14 -15.83
C GLU A 183 27.65 25.22 -14.76
N LYS A 184 26.58 25.68 -14.10
CA LYS A 184 26.62 26.79 -13.13
C LYS A 184 26.66 26.32 -11.67
N GLN A 185 26.21 25.11 -11.38
CA GLN A 185 26.00 24.61 -10.01
C GLN A 185 26.00 23.08 -9.96
N ASP A 186 26.77 22.51 -9.04
CA ASP A 186 26.63 21.13 -8.56
C ASP A 186 26.06 21.16 -7.13
N TRP A 187 24.94 20.48 -6.90
CA TRP A 187 24.29 20.36 -5.59
C TRP A 187 24.75 19.12 -4.82
N ASN A 188 25.81 18.44 -5.28
CA ASN A 188 26.22 17.12 -4.80
C ASN A 188 25.07 16.10 -4.90
N ALA A 189 24.26 16.21 -5.95
CA ALA A 189 23.12 15.31 -6.21
C ALA A 189 23.29 14.60 -7.55
N ARG A 190 22.93 13.31 -7.60
CA ARG A 190 22.95 12.46 -8.78
C ARG A 190 21.53 11.94 -8.99
N LEU A 191 20.79 12.66 -9.82
CA LEU A 191 19.34 12.49 -9.98
C LEU A 191 19.02 11.98 -11.38
N TYR A 192 18.29 10.88 -11.47
CA TYR A 192 18.02 10.19 -12.73
C TYR A 192 16.52 9.96 -12.91
N ALA A 193 15.96 10.47 -14.00
CA ALA A 193 14.61 10.12 -14.39
C ALA A 193 14.58 8.66 -14.87
N GLN A 194 13.70 7.86 -14.29
CA GLN A 194 13.37 6.51 -14.76
C GLN A 194 11.87 6.45 -14.98
N VAL A 195 11.47 6.55 -16.25
CA VAL A 195 10.10 6.34 -16.69
C VAL A 195 10.02 4.93 -17.22
N THR A 196 9.44 4.02 -16.44
CA THR A 196 9.04 2.71 -16.97
C THR A 196 7.81 2.93 -17.86
N SER A 197 7.79 2.28 -19.02
CA SER A 197 6.82 2.52 -20.10
C SER A 197 5.34 2.28 -19.71
N ILE A 198 5.08 1.81 -18.49
CA ILE A 198 3.74 1.50 -17.95
C ILE A 198 3.09 2.73 -17.28
N PHE A 199 3.83 3.83 -17.09
CA PHE A 199 3.35 5.04 -16.41
C PHE A 199 2.80 6.14 -17.35
N LEU A 200 2.41 5.80 -18.59
CA LEU A 200 1.92 6.76 -19.60
C LEU A 200 0.40 6.82 -19.77
N ILE A 201 -0.39 6.32 -18.81
CA ILE A 201 -1.85 6.43 -18.88
C ILE A 201 -2.36 7.04 -17.57
N ASP A 202 -2.52 8.36 -17.59
CA ASP A 202 -3.53 9.08 -16.80
C ASP A 202 -4.64 9.52 -17.77
#